data_AF-A0A7K2E4F3-F1
#
_entry.id   AF-A0A7K2E4F3-F1
#
_cell.length_a   1.000
_cell.length_b   1.000
_cell.length_c   1.000
_cell.angle_alpha   90.00
_cell.angle_beta   90.00
_cell.angle_gamma   90.00
#
_symmetry.space_group_name_H-M   'P 1'
#
loop_
_entity.id
_entity.type
_entity.pdbx_description
1 polymer ?
#
loop_
_entity_poly.entity_id
_entity_poly.type
_entity_poly.pdbx_seq_one_letter_code
_entity_poly.pdbx_strand_id
1 'polypeptide(L)'
;MHDDVSAIADRVSSFFRLPFATESIPGGFAEALIADHYDGEVLATYDFVDVICSKEQIGWQVKSTKATTPVTWKRAKIEGSVELIQDSDLSGDTSILGAKIIESCNDHVQESLDKYGLREIRYARIISCPGRFTYFEKHLVDANSRTLFEPTDYTWAWSKPKRTRVKEQLRALHGFRGEDKWFAWHGRGENQLHFTGERNWWPNVDPEVESVTRLKHGQQRTWPELIDWLREDA
;
A
#
# COMPACT_ATOMS: atom_id res chain seq x y z
N MET A 1 -16.99 4.74 -17.49
CA MET A 1 -16.37 5.65 -16.50
C MET A 1 -14.88 5.36 -16.55
N HIS A 2 -14.24 5.80 -17.65
CA HIS A 2 -12.94 5.33 -18.15
C HIS A 2 -11.95 6.50 -18.38
N ASP A 3 -12.22 7.69 -17.83
CA ASP A 3 -11.47 8.91 -18.14
C ASP A 3 -10.69 9.51 -16.95
N ASP A 4 -10.76 8.93 -15.74
CA ASP A 4 -10.43 9.65 -14.49
C ASP A 4 -8.97 9.50 -14.02
N VAL A 5 -8.29 8.41 -14.37
CA VAL A 5 -6.91 8.15 -13.90
C VAL A 5 -5.90 9.17 -14.45
N SER A 6 -6.19 9.82 -15.58
CA SER A 6 -5.33 10.85 -16.16
C SER A 6 -5.21 12.08 -15.25
N ALA A 7 -6.29 12.49 -14.57
CA ALA A 7 -6.28 13.68 -13.71
C ALA A 7 -5.35 13.52 -12.51
N ILE A 8 -5.35 12.33 -11.90
CA ILE A 8 -4.40 11.96 -10.84
C ILE A 8 -2.97 12.00 -11.38
N ALA A 9 -2.73 11.39 -12.55
CA ALA A 9 -1.41 11.38 -13.15
C ALA A 9 -0.91 12.79 -13.53
N ASP A 10 -1.79 13.68 -13.99
CA ASP A 10 -1.49 15.09 -14.24
C ASP A 10 -1.00 15.78 -12.97
N ARG A 11 -1.74 15.63 -11.87
CA ARG A 11 -1.40 16.24 -10.58
C ARG A 11 -0.12 15.67 -9.98
N VAL A 12 0.10 14.36 -10.07
CA VAL A 12 1.37 13.74 -9.68
C VAL A 12 2.52 14.25 -10.54
N SER A 13 2.32 14.37 -11.85
CA SER A 13 3.34 14.92 -12.76
C SER A 13 3.69 16.35 -12.38
N SER A 14 2.70 17.18 -12.05
CA SER A 14 2.89 18.56 -11.58
C SER A 14 3.65 18.62 -10.26
N PHE A 15 3.36 17.72 -9.31
CA PHE A 15 4.14 17.60 -8.08
C PHE A 15 5.63 17.38 -8.35
N PHE A 16 5.99 16.47 -9.26
CA PHE A 16 7.40 16.21 -9.58
C PHE A 16 8.13 17.35 -10.31
N ARG A 17 7.40 18.36 -10.83
CA ARG A 17 8.01 19.57 -11.40
C ARG A 17 8.45 20.57 -10.35
N LEU A 18 7.99 20.41 -9.10
CA LEU A 18 8.32 21.31 -7.99
C LEU A 18 9.81 21.17 -7.62
N PRO A 19 10.50 22.28 -7.29
CA PRO A 19 11.94 22.29 -7.01
C PRO A 19 12.33 21.44 -5.78
N PHE A 20 11.39 21.23 -4.86
CA PHE A 20 11.58 20.45 -3.64
C PHE A 20 11.08 19.00 -3.77
N ALA A 21 10.51 18.62 -4.91
CA ALA A 21 10.04 17.26 -5.11
C ALA A 21 11.22 16.29 -5.09
N THR A 22 11.15 15.33 -4.17
CA THR A 22 12.12 14.23 -4.11
C THR A 22 11.66 13.09 -5.02
N GLU A 23 12.45 12.02 -5.14
CA GLU A 23 12.05 10.77 -5.82
C GLU A 23 10.91 10.00 -5.11
N SER A 24 10.22 10.60 -4.15
CA SER A 24 9.12 9.97 -3.42
C SER A 24 7.99 10.98 -3.19
N ILE A 25 6.76 10.51 -3.34
CA ILE A 25 5.57 11.29 -3.03
C ILE A 25 5.18 11.02 -1.56
N PRO A 26 5.02 12.06 -0.72
CA PRO A 26 4.55 11.91 0.65
C PRO A 26 3.17 11.22 0.72
N GLY A 27 2.97 10.35 1.72
CA GLY A 27 1.69 9.63 1.92
C GLY A 27 0.49 10.58 2.00
N GLY A 28 0.54 11.60 2.87
CA GLY A 28 -0.54 12.57 3.01
C GLY A 28 -0.83 13.39 1.74
N PHE A 29 0.15 13.59 0.85
CA PHE A 29 -0.12 14.20 -0.46
C PHE A 29 -0.90 13.23 -1.37
N ALA A 30 -0.51 11.95 -1.37
CA ALA A 30 -1.24 10.93 -2.11
C ALA A 30 -2.68 10.79 -1.60
N GLU A 31 -2.89 10.74 -0.29
CA GLU A 31 -4.22 10.69 0.34
C GLU A 31 -5.07 11.90 -0.06
N ALA A 32 -4.53 13.12 0.07
CA ALA A 32 -5.23 14.35 -0.33
C ALA A 32 -5.57 14.37 -1.82
N LEU A 33 -4.68 13.84 -2.66
CA LEU A 33 -4.91 13.73 -4.10
C LEU A 33 -6.08 12.79 -4.43
N ILE A 34 -6.14 11.62 -3.79
CA ILE A 34 -7.24 10.66 -3.97
C ILE A 34 -8.56 11.25 -3.43
N ALA A 35 -8.52 11.88 -2.25
CA ALA A 35 -9.69 12.52 -1.66
C ALA A 35 -10.26 13.63 -2.57
N ASP A 36 -9.42 14.54 -3.07
CA ASP A 36 -9.88 15.61 -3.96
C ASP A 36 -10.42 15.07 -5.30
N HIS A 37 -9.80 14.02 -5.84
CA HIS A 37 -10.25 13.41 -7.09
C HIS A 37 -11.63 12.73 -6.97
N TYR A 38 -11.89 12.07 -5.85
CA TYR A 38 -13.12 11.32 -5.62
C TYR A 38 -14.18 12.05 -4.79
N ASP A 39 -14.00 13.35 -4.55
CA ASP A 39 -14.85 14.14 -3.63
C ASP A 39 -15.02 13.44 -2.26
N GLY A 40 -13.89 12.96 -1.75
CA GLY A 40 -13.78 12.17 -0.54
C GLY A 40 -13.10 12.92 0.62
N GLU A 41 -13.02 12.23 1.75
CA GLU A 41 -12.41 12.72 2.99
C GLU A 41 -11.23 11.84 3.37
N VAL A 42 -10.10 12.47 3.73
CA VAL A 42 -8.94 11.77 4.32
C VAL A 42 -9.23 11.50 5.80
N LEU A 43 -9.10 10.24 6.20
CA LEU A 43 -9.30 9.81 7.57
C LEU A 43 -8.01 9.98 8.39
N ALA A 44 -8.10 10.72 9.48
CA ALA A 44 -7.01 10.83 10.46
C ALA A 44 -7.03 9.68 11.48
N THR A 45 -7.05 8.43 11.00
CA THR A 45 -7.18 7.22 11.84
C THR A 45 -6.13 6.16 11.52
N TYR A 46 -6.14 5.03 12.25
CA TYR A 46 -5.30 3.86 11.98
C TYR A 46 -6.10 2.70 11.34
N ASP A 47 -7.23 3.03 10.74
CA ASP A 47 -8.11 2.04 10.12
C ASP A 47 -7.51 1.52 8.81
N PHE A 48 -8.18 0.53 8.18
CA PHE A 48 -7.67 -0.05 6.93
C PHE A 48 -7.76 0.90 5.73
N VAL A 49 -8.71 1.84 5.74
CA VAL A 49 -8.89 2.80 4.65
C VAL A 49 -8.35 4.17 5.08
N ASP A 50 -7.65 4.84 4.17
CA ASP A 50 -7.09 6.17 4.39
C ASP A 50 -8.02 7.27 3.87
N VAL A 51 -8.85 6.97 2.86
CA VAL A 51 -9.78 7.91 2.22
C VAL A 51 -11.16 7.28 2.05
N ILE A 52 -12.23 8.04 2.23
CA ILE A 52 -13.61 7.59 1.98
C ILE A 52 -14.38 8.57 1.11
N CYS A 53 -15.21 8.06 0.20
CA CYS A 53 -16.23 8.83 -0.51
C CYS A 53 -17.60 8.35 -0.03
N SER A 54 -18.20 9.09 0.91
CA SER A 54 -19.48 8.71 1.54
C SER A 54 -20.63 8.64 0.54
N LYS A 55 -20.60 9.43 -0.53
CA LYS A 55 -21.62 9.47 -1.57
C LYS A 55 -21.70 8.15 -2.34
N GLU A 56 -20.53 7.62 -2.75
CA GLU A 56 -20.43 6.38 -3.53
C GLU A 56 -20.22 5.15 -2.63
N GLN A 57 -20.04 5.38 -1.32
CA GLN A 57 -19.73 4.36 -0.32
C GLN A 57 -18.47 3.55 -0.67
N ILE A 58 -17.42 4.24 -1.15
CA ILE A 58 -16.15 3.62 -1.53
C ILE A 58 -15.06 4.10 -0.57
N GLY A 59 -14.22 3.17 -0.10
CA GLY A 59 -13.00 3.50 0.64
C GLY A 59 -11.75 3.16 -0.16
N TRP A 60 -10.67 3.91 0.05
CA TRP A 60 -9.36 3.63 -0.55
C TRP A 60 -8.32 3.43 0.53
N GLN A 61 -7.58 2.32 0.43
CA GLN A 61 -6.28 2.14 1.07
C GLN A 61 -5.22 2.75 0.16
N VAL A 62 -4.53 3.80 0.60
CA VAL A 62 -3.61 4.60 -0.22
C VAL A 62 -2.18 4.26 0.16
N LYS A 63 -1.32 3.96 -0.83
CA LYS A 63 0.11 3.72 -0.59
C LYS A 63 0.98 4.42 -1.61
N SER A 64 1.98 5.17 -1.11
CA SER A 64 2.99 5.85 -1.92
C SER A 64 4.39 5.52 -1.44
N THR A 65 5.21 4.88 -2.29
CA THR A 65 6.58 4.49 -1.96
C THR A 65 7.42 4.32 -3.23
N LYS A 66 8.75 4.22 -3.09
CA LYS A 66 9.65 3.82 -4.18
C LYS A 66 9.44 2.35 -4.56
N ALA A 67 9.67 1.99 -5.82
CA ALA A 67 9.56 0.60 -6.31
C ALA A 67 10.42 -0.42 -5.55
N THR A 68 11.53 0.03 -4.96
CA THR A 68 12.46 -0.79 -4.18
C THR A 68 12.06 -0.92 -2.71
N THR A 69 11.10 -0.12 -2.24
CA THR A 69 10.67 -0.09 -0.84
C THR A 69 9.50 -1.05 -0.64
N PRO A 70 9.62 -2.07 0.25
CA PRO A 70 8.50 -2.92 0.61
C PRO A 70 7.32 -2.09 1.12
N VAL A 71 6.11 -2.43 0.67
CA VAL A 71 4.89 -1.80 1.21
C VAL A 71 4.67 -2.36 2.61
N THR A 72 4.70 -1.49 3.62
CA THR A 72 4.15 -1.86 4.93
C THR A 72 2.65 -1.87 4.79
N TRP A 73 2.07 -3.07 4.82
CA TRP A 73 0.63 -3.27 4.66
C TRP A 73 -0.12 -2.77 5.89
N LYS A 74 0.35 -3.20 7.06
CA LYS A 74 -0.15 -2.74 8.36
C LYS A 74 0.87 -3.00 9.46
N ARG A 75 0.58 -2.47 10.65
CA ARG A 75 1.11 -3.01 11.90
C ARG A 75 0.17 -4.13 12.36
N ALA A 76 0.56 -5.38 12.14
CA ALA A 76 -0.23 -6.55 12.55
C ALA A 76 0.12 -6.88 14.00
N LYS A 77 -0.59 -6.26 14.94
CA LYS A 77 -0.52 -6.57 16.37
C LYS A 77 -1.39 -7.81 16.62
N ILE A 78 -0.76 -8.98 16.69
CA ILE A 78 -1.46 -10.23 16.95
C ILE A 78 -1.57 -10.43 18.45
N GLU A 79 -2.80 -10.62 18.94
CA GLU A 79 -3.06 -10.97 20.33
C GLU A 79 -2.42 -12.32 20.67
N GLY A 80 -1.80 -12.42 21.84
CA GLY A 80 -1.04 -13.63 22.22
C GLY A 80 0.17 -13.90 21.31
N SER A 81 0.70 -12.89 20.62
CA SER A 81 1.81 -13.08 19.68
C SER A 81 3.06 -13.68 20.32
N VAL A 82 3.33 -13.40 21.59
CA VAL A 82 4.51 -13.95 22.28
C VAL A 82 4.39 -15.46 22.40
N GLU A 83 3.24 -15.94 22.86
CA GLU A 83 2.91 -17.35 23.05
C GLU A 83 2.88 -18.06 21.69
N LEU A 84 2.19 -17.50 20.69
CA LEU A 84 2.13 -18.07 19.35
C LEU A 84 3.50 -18.18 18.68
N ILE A 85 4.38 -17.19 18.90
CA ILE A 85 5.75 -17.24 18.42
C ILE A 85 6.51 -18.37 19.11
N GLN A 86 6.41 -18.49 20.44
CA GLN A 86 7.08 -19.52 21.22
C GLN A 86 6.62 -20.93 20.79
N ASP A 87 5.31 -21.13 20.65
CA ASP A 87 4.73 -22.40 20.21
C ASP A 87 5.21 -22.78 18.81
N SER A 88 5.32 -21.81 17.91
CA SER A 88 5.84 -22.04 16.56
C SER A 88 7.34 -22.38 16.54
N ASP A 89 8.12 -21.82 17.48
CA ASP A 89 9.55 -22.15 17.62
C ASP A 89 9.74 -23.57 18.18
N LEU A 90 8.88 -23.99 19.11
CA LEU A 90 8.95 -25.31 19.76
C LEU A 90 8.45 -26.44 18.86
N SER A 91 7.34 -26.22 18.16
CA SER A 91 6.72 -27.24 17.30
C SER A 91 7.30 -27.27 15.89
N GLY A 92 7.86 -26.15 15.43
CA GLY A 92 8.23 -25.93 14.02
C GLY A 92 7.04 -25.64 13.10
N ASP A 93 5.80 -25.75 13.61
CA ASP A 93 4.60 -25.42 12.86
C ASP A 93 4.31 -23.92 12.97
N THR A 94 4.22 -23.25 11.83
CA THR A 94 3.94 -21.81 11.75
C THR A 94 2.58 -21.50 11.15
N SER A 95 1.79 -22.53 10.83
CA SER A 95 0.49 -22.40 10.17
C SER A 95 -0.51 -21.60 11.00
N ILE A 96 -0.60 -21.86 12.30
CA ILE A 96 -1.53 -21.17 13.22
C ILE A 96 -1.19 -19.68 13.30
N LEU A 97 0.09 -19.35 13.53
CA LEU A 97 0.54 -17.96 13.60
C LEU A 97 0.36 -17.24 12.25
N GLY A 98 0.65 -17.92 11.15
CA GLY A 98 0.41 -17.42 9.80
C GLY A 98 -1.06 -17.13 9.51
N ALA A 99 -1.95 -18.05 9.87
CA ALA A 99 -3.39 -17.88 9.75
C ALA A 99 -3.88 -16.67 10.56
N LYS A 100 -3.41 -16.52 11.81
CA LYS A 100 -3.74 -15.36 12.67
C LYS A 100 -3.31 -14.02 12.07
N ILE A 101 -2.18 -13.98 11.36
CA ILE A 101 -1.74 -12.77 10.64
C ILE A 101 -2.70 -12.42 9.50
N ILE A 102 -3.15 -13.40 8.73
CA ILE A 102 -4.09 -13.19 7.64
C ILE A 102 -5.48 -12.82 8.16
N GLU A 103 -5.98 -13.52 9.19
CA GLU A 103 -7.21 -13.18 9.90
C GLU A 103 -7.19 -11.71 10.34
N SER A 104 -6.14 -11.29 11.05
CA SER A 104 -5.99 -9.89 11.47
C SER A 104 -6.02 -8.89 10.29
N CYS A 105 -5.55 -9.27 9.11
CA CYS A 105 -5.66 -8.41 7.93
C CYS A 105 -7.11 -8.32 7.44
N ASN A 106 -7.80 -9.44 7.33
CA ASN A 106 -9.19 -9.50 6.88
C ASN A 106 -10.15 -8.84 7.90
N ASP A 107 -9.89 -8.96 9.20
CA ASP A 107 -10.70 -8.36 10.25
C ASP A 107 -10.69 -6.83 10.14
N HIS A 108 -9.52 -6.23 9.94
CA HIS A 108 -9.42 -4.77 9.76
C HIS A 108 -10.14 -4.27 8.50
N VAL A 109 -10.12 -5.07 7.43
CA VAL A 109 -10.86 -4.77 6.20
C VAL A 109 -12.36 -4.77 6.48
N GLN A 110 -12.85 -5.78 7.19
CA GLN A 110 -14.26 -5.89 7.60
C GLN A 110 -14.67 -4.78 8.56
N GLU A 111 -13.85 -4.46 9.54
CA GLU A 111 -14.07 -3.35 10.48
C GLU A 111 -14.23 -2.03 9.73
N SER A 112 -13.38 -1.75 8.74
CA SER A 112 -13.51 -0.55 7.90
C SER A 112 -14.78 -0.55 7.04
N LEU A 113 -15.11 -1.68 6.41
CA LEU A 113 -16.36 -1.81 5.65
C LEU A 113 -17.58 -1.47 6.52
N ASP A 114 -17.64 -2.04 7.73
CA ASP A 114 -18.78 -1.87 8.64
C ASP A 114 -18.82 -0.48 9.27
N LYS A 115 -17.68 0.01 9.76
CA LYS A 115 -17.58 1.30 10.45
C LYS A 115 -17.99 2.47 9.56
N TYR A 116 -17.61 2.42 8.30
CA TYR A 116 -17.86 3.51 7.34
C TYR A 116 -19.03 3.23 6.38
N GLY A 117 -19.71 2.08 6.52
CA GLY A 117 -20.84 1.71 5.66
C GLY A 117 -20.46 1.64 4.18
N LEU A 118 -19.29 1.07 3.88
CA LEU A 118 -18.73 1.03 2.53
C LEU A 118 -19.29 -0.15 1.73
N ARG A 119 -19.62 0.09 0.47
CA ARG A 119 -19.96 -0.93 -0.52
C ARG A 119 -18.73 -1.69 -0.99
N GLU A 120 -17.60 -1.00 -1.14
CA GLU A 120 -16.34 -1.58 -1.59
C GLU A 120 -15.13 -0.84 -1.04
N ILE A 121 -13.99 -1.55 -1.00
CA ILE A 121 -12.69 -0.98 -0.71
C ILE A 121 -11.78 -1.21 -1.92
N ARG A 122 -11.10 -0.14 -2.31
CA ARG A 122 -10.08 -0.12 -3.37
C ARG A 122 -8.71 0.15 -2.77
N TYR A 123 -7.69 -0.15 -3.56
CA TYR A 123 -6.30 0.16 -3.29
C TYR A 123 -5.84 1.19 -4.32
N ALA A 124 -5.41 2.36 -3.85
CA ALA A 124 -4.82 3.40 -4.69
C ALA A 124 -3.31 3.44 -4.47
N ARG A 125 -2.55 3.29 -5.55
CA ARG A 125 -1.12 3.02 -5.44
C ARG A 125 -0.32 3.93 -6.34
N ILE A 126 0.58 4.72 -5.74
CA ILE A 126 1.60 5.46 -6.49
C ILE A 126 2.99 4.87 -6.22
N ILE A 127 3.65 4.42 -7.28
CA ILE A 127 5.01 3.88 -7.24
C ILE A 127 5.95 4.89 -7.85
N SER A 128 6.92 5.37 -7.07
CA SER A 128 7.98 6.22 -7.60
C SER A 128 9.13 5.37 -8.12
N CYS A 129 9.52 5.61 -9.37
CA CYS A 129 10.71 5.06 -10.02
C CYS A 129 11.65 6.21 -10.41
N PRO A 130 12.94 5.95 -10.64
CA PRO A 130 13.81 6.95 -11.26
C PRO A 130 13.21 7.44 -12.59
N GLY A 131 12.97 8.74 -12.71
CA GLY A 131 12.47 9.40 -13.92
C GLY A 131 11.00 9.16 -14.29
N ARG A 132 10.25 8.34 -13.54
CA ARG A 132 8.83 8.05 -13.82
C ARG A 132 8.07 7.67 -12.56
N PHE A 133 6.74 7.72 -12.62
CA PHE A 133 5.89 7.09 -11.62
C PHE A 133 4.88 6.18 -12.31
N THR A 134 4.31 5.26 -11.53
CA THR A 134 3.17 4.45 -11.92
C THR A 134 2.07 4.68 -10.91
N TYR A 135 0.89 5.04 -11.39
CA TYR A 135 -0.32 5.03 -10.60
C TYR A 135 -1.24 3.91 -11.09
N PHE A 136 -1.88 3.22 -10.17
CA PHE A 136 -2.98 2.30 -10.48
C PHE A 136 -3.94 2.19 -9.32
N GLU A 137 -5.15 1.74 -9.63
CA GLU A 137 -6.14 1.30 -8.66
C GLU A 137 -6.46 -0.18 -8.81
N LYS A 138 -6.82 -0.81 -7.70
CA LYS A 138 -7.27 -2.19 -7.67
C LYS A 138 -8.44 -2.34 -6.72
N HIS A 139 -9.53 -2.94 -7.18
CA HIS A 139 -10.59 -3.41 -6.30
C HIS A 139 -10.04 -4.48 -5.35
N LEU A 140 -10.22 -4.29 -4.05
CA LEU A 140 -9.76 -5.24 -3.02
C LEU A 140 -10.88 -6.17 -2.58
N VAL A 141 -11.98 -5.59 -2.09
CA VAL A 141 -13.12 -6.31 -1.51
C VAL A 141 -14.40 -5.50 -1.69
N ASP A 142 -15.54 -6.19 -1.62
CA ASP A 142 -16.86 -5.58 -1.55
C ASP A 142 -17.66 -6.13 -0.37
N ALA A 143 -18.82 -5.54 -0.10
CA ALA A 143 -19.70 -5.93 1.00
C ALA A 143 -20.16 -7.41 0.93
N ASN A 144 -20.15 -8.03 -0.26
CA ASN A 144 -20.50 -9.44 -0.48
C ASN A 144 -19.26 -10.36 -0.49
N SER A 145 -18.08 -9.83 -0.82
CA SER A 145 -16.80 -10.55 -0.87
C SER A 145 -15.79 -9.87 0.05
N ARG A 146 -15.94 -10.10 1.36
CA ARG A 146 -15.22 -9.38 2.43
C ARG A 146 -13.83 -9.93 2.76
N THR A 147 -13.44 -11.07 2.18
CA THR A 147 -12.13 -11.69 2.40
C THR A 147 -11.12 -11.14 1.41
N LEU A 148 -10.07 -10.47 1.90
CA LEU A 148 -9.01 -9.94 1.06
C LEU A 148 -7.94 -11.00 0.74
N PHE A 149 -7.54 -11.77 1.74
CA PHE A 149 -6.52 -12.80 1.63
C PHE A 149 -7.04 -14.10 2.21
N GLU A 150 -7.03 -15.16 1.41
CA GLU A 150 -7.39 -16.50 1.90
C GLU A 150 -6.26 -17.09 2.74
N PRO A 151 -6.48 -17.47 4.01
CA PRO A 151 -5.42 -18.03 4.86
C PRO A 151 -4.75 -19.27 4.25
N THR A 152 -5.52 -20.08 3.51
CA THR A 152 -5.06 -21.32 2.87
C THR A 152 -4.16 -21.10 1.66
N ASP A 153 -4.10 -19.88 1.12
CA ASP A 153 -3.22 -19.56 -0.02
C ASP A 153 -1.75 -19.45 0.38
N TYR A 154 -1.44 -19.44 1.69
CA TYR A 154 -0.12 -19.16 2.20
C TYR A 154 0.44 -20.29 3.04
N THR A 155 1.68 -20.67 2.71
CA THR A 155 2.53 -21.43 3.61
C THR A 155 3.46 -20.48 4.35
N TRP A 156 3.86 -20.85 5.56
CA TRP A 156 4.63 -19.96 6.42
C TRP A 156 5.94 -20.60 6.83
N ALA A 157 6.98 -19.77 6.94
CA ALA A 157 8.26 -20.20 7.48
C ALA A 157 9.01 -19.02 8.08
N TRP A 158 9.71 -19.29 9.17
CA TRP A 158 10.61 -18.32 9.77
C TRP A 158 11.85 -18.10 8.91
N SER A 159 12.19 -16.83 8.68
CA SER A 159 13.43 -16.44 8.04
C SER A 159 14.65 -16.82 8.88
N LYS A 160 15.82 -16.87 8.23
CA LYS A 160 17.09 -16.83 8.96
C LYS A 160 17.30 -15.43 9.54
N PRO A 161 17.90 -15.30 10.74
CA PRO A 161 18.30 -14.00 11.26
C PRO A 161 19.37 -13.40 10.34
N LYS A 162 19.35 -12.07 10.16
CA LYS A 162 20.33 -11.35 9.35
C LYS A 162 21.10 -10.38 10.21
N ARG A 163 22.43 -10.50 10.22
CA ARG A 163 23.29 -9.51 10.85
C ARG A 163 23.62 -8.42 9.83
N THR A 164 23.10 -7.21 10.03
CA THR A 164 23.52 -6.04 9.25
C THR A 164 24.65 -5.32 9.98
N ARG A 165 25.34 -4.38 9.29
CA ARG A 165 26.40 -3.56 9.90
C ARG A 165 25.92 -2.72 11.09
N VAL A 166 24.62 -2.43 11.17
CA VAL A 166 24.05 -1.45 12.11
C VAL A 166 23.16 -2.10 13.18
N LYS A 167 22.47 -3.20 12.85
CA LYS A 167 21.55 -3.89 13.77
C LYS A 167 21.41 -5.37 13.41
N GLU A 168 21.22 -6.21 14.41
CA GLU A 168 20.73 -7.57 14.21
C GLU A 168 19.25 -7.54 13.82
N GLN A 169 18.93 -8.07 12.65
CA GLN A 169 17.55 -8.29 12.24
C GLN A 169 17.09 -9.65 12.74
N LEU A 170 16.14 -9.61 13.68
CA LEU A 170 15.45 -10.80 14.18
C LEU A 170 14.72 -11.53 13.05
N ARG A 171 14.46 -12.82 13.27
CA ARG A 171 13.71 -13.66 12.32
C ARG A 171 12.34 -13.04 12.07
N ALA A 172 12.00 -12.89 10.79
CA ALA A 172 10.66 -12.51 10.35
C ALA A 172 9.90 -13.77 9.93
N LEU A 173 8.59 -13.80 10.13
CA LEU A 173 7.77 -14.88 9.58
C LEU A 173 7.41 -14.53 8.13
N HIS A 174 7.83 -15.36 7.19
CA HIS A 174 7.55 -15.16 5.77
C HIS A 174 6.34 -15.99 5.35
N GLY A 175 5.42 -15.37 4.62
CA GLY A 175 4.29 -16.04 3.98
C GLY A 175 4.55 -16.21 2.49
N PHE A 176 4.35 -17.41 1.98
CA PHE A 176 4.64 -17.81 0.60
C PHE A 176 3.39 -18.35 -0.08
N ARG A 177 3.16 -17.91 -1.32
CA ARG A 177 2.14 -18.48 -2.22
C ARG A 177 2.88 -19.21 -3.34
N GLY A 178 2.88 -20.54 -3.29
CA GLY A 178 3.83 -21.33 -4.08
C GLY A 178 5.28 -21.01 -3.67
N GLU A 179 6.13 -20.65 -4.63
CA GLU A 179 7.53 -20.29 -4.38
C GLU A 179 7.73 -18.79 -4.08
N ASP A 180 6.70 -17.97 -4.35
CA ASP A 180 6.80 -16.52 -4.22
C ASP A 180 6.57 -16.08 -2.79
N LYS A 181 7.44 -15.18 -2.30
CA LYS A 181 7.26 -14.54 -1.00
C LYS A 181 6.25 -13.40 -1.09
N TRP A 182 5.11 -13.57 -0.42
CA TRP A 182 4.03 -12.59 -0.40
C TRP A 182 4.08 -11.68 0.83
N PHE A 183 4.45 -12.23 1.98
CA PHE A 183 4.47 -11.48 3.23
C PHE A 183 5.78 -11.63 3.99
N ALA A 184 6.11 -10.61 4.79
CA ALA A 184 7.11 -10.71 5.85
C ALA A 184 6.59 -9.99 7.10
N TRP A 185 6.34 -10.74 8.17
CA TRP A 185 5.90 -10.21 9.44
C TRP A 185 7.07 -10.11 10.43
N HIS A 186 7.30 -8.89 10.91
CA HIS A 186 8.38 -8.53 11.83
C HIS A 186 7.90 -8.48 13.29
N GLY A 187 7.16 -9.51 13.72
CA GLY A 187 6.48 -9.59 15.03
C GLY A 187 7.39 -9.52 16.26
N ARG A 188 8.65 -9.93 16.14
CA ARG A 188 9.62 -9.89 17.26
C ARG A 188 10.22 -8.50 17.53
N GLY A 189 9.95 -7.52 16.66
CA GLY A 189 10.55 -6.20 16.75
C GLY A 189 9.55 -5.07 16.57
N GLU A 190 8.96 -4.95 15.37
CA GLU A 190 8.20 -3.76 14.97
C GLU A 190 6.72 -4.05 14.69
N ASN A 191 6.31 -5.33 14.72
CA ASN A 191 4.97 -5.79 14.37
C ASN A 191 4.50 -5.35 12.97
N GLN A 192 5.43 -5.00 12.09
CA GLN A 192 5.13 -4.62 10.72
C GLN A 192 4.89 -5.86 9.87
N LEU A 193 3.80 -5.85 9.11
CA LEU A 193 3.55 -6.78 8.02
C LEU A 193 3.92 -6.09 6.72
N HIS A 194 4.99 -6.55 6.08
CA HIS A 194 5.33 -6.11 4.73
C HIS A 194 4.63 -7.01 3.72
N PHE A 195 3.98 -6.39 2.73
CA PHE A 195 3.33 -7.09 1.62
C PHE A 195 4.22 -7.02 0.38
N THR A 196 5.12 -7.99 0.25
CA THR A 196 6.07 -8.07 -0.88
C THR A 196 5.43 -8.62 -2.15
N GLY A 197 4.35 -9.39 -2.01
CA GLY A 197 3.57 -9.93 -3.12
C GLY A 197 2.80 -8.87 -3.92
N GLU A 198 2.73 -7.64 -3.41
CA GLU A 198 2.05 -6.49 -4.04
C GLU A 198 2.51 -6.22 -5.47
N ARG A 199 3.74 -6.60 -5.83
CA ARG A 199 4.24 -6.50 -7.21
C ARG A 199 3.41 -7.30 -8.23
N ASN A 200 2.75 -8.37 -7.80
CA ASN A 200 1.83 -9.13 -8.64
C ASN A 200 0.52 -8.39 -8.92
N TRP A 201 0.25 -7.29 -8.22
CA TRP A 201 -0.87 -6.40 -8.47
C TRP A 201 -0.51 -5.24 -9.37
N TRP A 202 0.79 -5.00 -9.58
CA TRP A 202 1.20 -3.94 -10.47
C TRP A 202 0.70 -4.30 -11.86
N PRO A 203 0.20 -3.32 -12.63
CA PRO A 203 -0.05 -3.57 -14.03
C PRO A 203 1.23 -4.17 -14.63
N ASN A 204 1.12 -5.34 -15.26
CA ASN A 204 2.05 -5.69 -16.33
C ASN A 204 2.09 -4.45 -17.21
N VAL A 205 3.27 -4.00 -17.62
CA VAL A 205 3.37 -2.85 -18.52
C VAL A 205 2.84 -3.31 -19.88
N ASP A 206 1.52 -3.45 -19.97
CA ASP A 206 0.70 -3.95 -21.06
C ASP A 206 -0.42 -2.91 -21.20
N PRO A 207 -0.67 -2.34 -22.40
CA PRO A 207 -1.35 -1.04 -22.56
C PRO A 207 -2.82 -0.98 -22.16
N GLU A 208 -3.43 -2.09 -21.71
CA GLU A 208 -4.87 -2.21 -21.48
C GLU A 208 -5.29 -2.15 -20.01
N VAL A 209 -4.35 -2.14 -19.05
CA VAL A 209 -4.63 -1.67 -17.69
C VAL A 209 -4.41 -0.16 -17.69
N GLU A 210 -5.38 0.64 -17.23
CA GLU A 210 -5.25 2.10 -17.08
C GLU A 210 -4.08 2.42 -16.13
N SER A 211 -2.89 2.48 -16.71
CA SER A 211 -1.62 2.71 -16.05
C SER A 211 -0.98 3.88 -16.76
N VAL A 212 -1.06 5.06 -16.13
CA VAL A 212 -0.45 6.25 -16.71
C VAL A 212 1.03 6.25 -16.34
N THR A 213 1.88 5.74 -17.24
CA THR A 213 3.33 5.93 -17.17
C THR A 213 3.69 7.23 -17.89
N ARG A 214 3.82 8.32 -17.14
CA ARG A 214 4.32 9.59 -17.71
C ARG A 214 5.82 9.69 -17.50
N LEU A 215 6.57 9.61 -18.60
CA LEU A 215 7.95 10.07 -18.67
C LEU A 215 7.91 11.56 -19.00
N LYS A 216 8.49 12.36 -18.12
CA LYS A 216 9.42 13.46 -18.43
C LYS A 216 9.80 14.10 -17.10
N HIS A 217 11.08 14.01 -16.74
CA HIS A 217 11.74 15.17 -16.12
C HIS A 217 11.59 16.33 -17.12
N GLY A 218 10.46 17.05 -17.04
CA GLY A 218 10.48 18.45 -17.36
C GLY A 218 11.43 19.08 -16.36
N GLN A 219 12.38 19.87 -16.84
CA GLN A 219 13.35 20.61 -16.04
C GLN A 219 12.77 20.97 -14.66
N GLN A 220 13.45 20.59 -13.58
CA GLN A 220 13.10 21.08 -12.25
C GLN A 220 13.03 22.61 -12.36
N ARG A 221 11.83 23.16 -12.16
CA ARG A 221 11.64 24.60 -12.17
C ARG A 221 12.02 25.12 -10.79
N THR A 222 12.84 26.15 -10.75
CA THR A 222 13.09 26.94 -9.54
C THR A 222 11.77 27.54 -9.04
N TRP A 223 11.73 27.93 -7.76
CA TRP A 223 10.52 28.53 -7.17
C TRP A 223 10.02 29.77 -7.94
N PRO A 224 10.89 30.68 -8.43
CA PRO A 224 10.46 31.77 -9.31
C PRO A 224 9.84 31.29 -10.63
N GLU A 225 10.45 30.32 -11.32
CA GLU A 225 9.95 29.77 -12.59
C GLU A 225 8.61 29.03 -12.43
N LEU A 226 8.33 28.52 -11.23
CA LEU A 226 7.03 27.92 -10.90
C LEU A 226 5.96 29.01 -10.67
N ILE A 227 6.30 30.10 -9.95
CA ILE A 227 5.38 31.21 -9.71
C ILE A 227 4.96 31.88 -11.01
N ASP A 228 5.91 32.11 -11.93
CA ASP A 228 5.61 32.75 -13.21
C ASP A 228 4.71 31.85 -14.08
N TRP A 229 4.94 30.55 -14.07
CA TRP A 229 4.09 29.60 -14.78
C TRP A 229 2.66 29.49 -14.23
N LEU A 230 2.50 29.44 -12.90
CA LEU A 230 1.17 29.41 -12.27
C LEU A 230 0.35 30.68 -12.54
N ARG A 231 1.01 31.78 -12.94
CA ARG A 231 0.36 33.03 -13.34
C ARG A 231 0.00 33.10 -14.82
N GLU A 232 0.60 32.25 -15.65
CA GLU A 232 0.32 32.19 -17.09
C GLU A 232 -0.89 31.29 -17.42
N ASP A 233 -1.23 30.34 -16.53
CA ASP A 233 -2.35 29.40 -16.66
C ASP A 233 -3.61 29.79 -15.82
N ALA A 234 -3.68 31.01 -15.29
CA ALA A 234 -4.82 31.57 -14.52
C ALA A 234 -5.46 32.75 -15.26
#